data_AF-A0A1C4ZE73-F1
#
_entry.id   AF-A0A1C4ZE73-F1
#
_cell.length_a   1.000
_cell.length_b   1.000
_cell.length_c   1.000
_cell.angle_alpha   90.00
_cell.angle_beta   90.00
_cell.angle_gamma   90.00
#
_symmetry.space_group_name_H-M   'P 1'
#
loop_
_entity.id
_entity.type
_entity.pdbx_description
1 polymer ?
#
loop_
_entity_poly.entity_id
_entity_poly.type
_entity_poly.pdbx_seq_one_letter_code
_entity_poly.pdbx_strand_id
1 'polypeptide(L)'
;MANYTELLARIADRAREDEPTTPLTAGLPAPLSPDLIDSAEERLGFPLHPLLATIYRDFSNGGFGPGEQLFSLTDGPTSEKAVECYLQARARYAGTEWAWPEGVLPILTWGCGMFACVDCRSEQGTVLLFEPNPGDPDAAWWIDSPSLAAWFEHYVDDTGWWVKAEEGEDFDEMAPWPDARERAAT
;
A
#
# COMPACT_ATOMS: atom_id res chain seq x y z
N MET A 1 -14.06 14.54 8.66
CA MET A 1 -13.62 13.85 7.43
C MET A 1 -12.69 14.80 6.70
N ALA A 2 -11.48 14.36 6.38
CA ALA A 2 -10.62 15.10 5.46
C ALA A 2 -11.25 15.10 4.06
N ASN A 3 -11.07 16.18 3.31
CA ASN A 3 -11.57 16.28 1.95
C ASN A 3 -10.44 15.93 0.97
N TYR A 4 -10.55 14.78 0.31
CA TYR A 4 -9.54 14.29 -0.62
C TYR A 4 -9.86 14.59 -2.09
N THR A 5 -10.91 15.37 -2.42
CA THR A 5 -11.40 15.55 -3.80
C THR A 5 -10.33 16.00 -4.79
N GLU A 6 -9.46 16.94 -4.41
CA GLU A 6 -8.39 17.45 -5.29
C GLU A 6 -7.30 16.39 -5.54
N LEU A 7 -6.87 15.69 -4.48
CA LEU A 7 -5.91 14.59 -4.59
C LEU A 7 -6.47 13.43 -5.43
N LEU A 8 -7.73 13.03 -5.20
CA LEU A 8 -8.38 11.97 -5.98
C LEU A 8 -8.54 12.34 -7.46
N ALA A 9 -8.79 13.61 -7.78
CA ALA A 9 -8.80 14.08 -9.17
C ALA A 9 -7.41 13.96 -9.81
N ARG A 10 -6.35 14.41 -9.12
CA ARG A 10 -4.95 14.28 -9.59
C ARG A 10 -4.53 12.82 -9.78
N ILE A 11 -4.84 11.94 -8.83
CA ILE A 11 -4.62 10.49 -8.93
C ILE A 11 -5.35 9.93 -10.15
N ALA A 12 -6.61 10.31 -10.36
CA ALA A 12 -7.41 9.81 -11.47
C ALA A 12 -6.92 10.31 -12.84
N ASP A 13 -6.34 11.52 -12.90
CA ASP A 13 -5.72 12.04 -14.11
C ASP A 13 -4.42 11.29 -14.41
N ARG A 14 -3.51 11.13 -13.42
CA ARG A 14 -2.26 10.37 -13.61
C ARG A 14 -2.51 8.90 -13.96
N ALA A 15 -3.46 8.24 -13.31
CA ALA A 15 -3.80 6.84 -13.61
C ALA A 15 -4.26 6.61 -15.06
N ARG A 16 -4.81 7.64 -15.74
CA ARG A 16 -5.15 7.59 -17.18
C ARG A 16 -3.96 7.88 -18.09
N GLU A 17 -2.95 8.60 -17.60
CA GLU A 17 -1.68 8.80 -18.30
C GLU A 17 -0.80 7.54 -18.28
N ASP A 18 -0.92 6.70 -17.23
CA ASP A 18 -0.25 5.40 -17.12
C ASP A 18 -0.99 4.25 -17.86
N GLU A 19 -2.28 4.40 -18.18
CA GLU A 19 -3.08 3.36 -18.87
C GLU A 19 -2.44 2.83 -20.20
N PRO A 20 -1.75 3.64 -21.02
CA PRO A 20 -1.05 3.17 -22.22
C PRO A 20 0.21 2.32 -21.95
N THR A 21 0.80 2.41 -20.76
CA THR A 21 2.03 1.68 -20.40
C THR A 21 1.75 0.39 -19.63
N THR A 22 0.66 0.34 -18.87
CA THR A 22 0.31 -0.81 -18.00
C THR A 22 -1.14 -1.28 -18.23
N PRO A 23 -1.43 -1.97 -19.34
CA PRO A 23 -2.80 -2.28 -19.74
C PRO A 23 -3.38 -3.44 -18.93
N LEU A 24 -4.15 -3.13 -17.89
CA LEU A 24 -5.25 -3.99 -17.48
C LEU A 24 -6.21 -4.12 -18.67
N THR A 25 -6.54 -5.35 -19.06
CA THR A 25 -7.14 -5.67 -20.37
C THR A 25 -8.56 -5.12 -20.57
N ALA A 26 -9.12 -4.46 -19.55
CA ALA A 26 -10.45 -3.84 -19.53
C ALA A 26 -10.46 -2.41 -18.93
N GLY A 27 -9.29 -1.78 -18.75
CA GLY A 27 -9.15 -0.51 -18.03
C GLY A 27 -9.11 -0.68 -16.50
N LEU A 28 -9.30 0.43 -15.76
CA LEU A 28 -9.26 0.43 -14.30
C LEU A 28 -10.33 -0.50 -13.66
N PRO A 29 -9.98 -1.27 -12.61
CA PRO A 29 -10.92 -2.13 -11.89
C PRO A 29 -12.11 -1.35 -11.30
N ALA A 30 -13.32 -1.87 -11.47
CA ALA A 30 -14.52 -1.24 -10.91
C ALA A 30 -14.40 -1.04 -9.38
N PRO A 31 -14.86 0.10 -8.82
CA PRO A 31 -14.90 0.32 -7.38
C PRO A 31 -15.78 -0.68 -6.64
N LEU A 32 -15.52 -0.84 -5.34
CA LEU A 32 -16.24 -1.74 -4.44
C LEU A 32 -17.46 -1.07 -3.82
N SER A 33 -18.51 -1.87 -3.55
CA SER A 33 -19.64 -1.41 -2.73
C SER A 33 -19.22 -1.23 -1.26
N PRO A 34 -19.92 -0.40 -0.48
CA PRO A 34 -19.70 -0.28 0.97
C PRO A 34 -19.67 -1.63 1.69
N ASP A 35 -20.64 -2.51 1.40
CA ASP A 35 -20.71 -3.87 1.99
C ASP A 35 -19.43 -4.71 1.78
N LEU A 36 -18.70 -4.50 0.67
CA LEU A 36 -17.44 -5.19 0.38
C LEU A 36 -16.24 -4.55 1.09
N ILE A 37 -16.29 -3.23 1.35
CA ILE A 37 -15.32 -2.55 2.22
C ILE A 37 -15.53 -3.02 3.67
N ASP A 38 -16.76 -2.99 4.17
CA ASP A 38 -17.11 -3.43 5.53
C ASP A 38 -16.69 -4.90 5.75
N SER A 39 -16.95 -5.79 4.79
CA SER A 39 -16.52 -7.19 4.86
C SER A 39 -14.99 -7.36 4.79
N ALA A 40 -14.27 -6.47 4.09
CA ALA A 40 -12.80 -6.46 4.11
C ALA A 40 -12.27 -6.04 5.48
N GLU A 41 -12.82 -4.98 6.09
CA GLU A 41 -12.45 -4.51 7.43
C GLU A 41 -12.76 -5.56 8.52
N GLU A 42 -13.90 -6.24 8.43
CA GLU A 42 -14.24 -7.38 9.31
C GLU A 42 -13.21 -8.53 9.18
N ARG A 43 -12.76 -8.86 7.96
CA ARG A 43 -11.74 -9.89 7.72
C ARG A 43 -10.35 -9.47 8.24
N LEU A 44 -10.01 -8.19 8.15
CA LEU A 44 -8.75 -7.63 8.62
C LEU A 44 -8.69 -7.52 10.15
N GLY A 45 -9.83 -7.29 10.80
CA GLY A 45 -9.95 -7.01 12.24
C GLY A 45 -9.68 -5.54 12.60
N PHE A 46 -9.51 -4.66 11.61
CA PHE A 46 -9.29 -3.22 11.77
C PHE A 46 -9.85 -2.45 10.56
N PRO A 47 -10.28 -1.18 10.75
CA PRO A 47 -10.74 -0.35 9.65
C PRO A 47 -9.59 0.07 8.74
N LEU A 48 -9.87 0.26 7.45
CA LEU A 48 -8.91 0.83 6.51
C LEU A 48 -8.65 2.31 6.85
N HIS A 49 -7.51 2.84 6.37
CA HIS A 49 -7.32 4.29 6.36
C HIS A 49 -8.43 4.97 5.53
N PRO A 50 -9.06 6.08 5.99
CA PRO A 50 -10.18 6.71 5.29
C PRO A 50 -9.91 7.12 3.83
N LEU A 51 -8.68 7.46 3.46
CA LEU A 51 -8.30 7.72 2.07
C LEU A 51 -8.30 6.41 1.26
N LEU A 52 -7.72 5.34 1.80
CA LEU A 52 -7.67 4.03 1.14
C LEU A 52 -9.07 3.44 0.92
N ALA A 53 -9.94 3.51 1.93
CA ALA A 53 -11.35 3.13 1.82
C ALA A 53 -12.09 3.95 0.74
N THR A 54 -11.78 5.25 0.64
CA THR A 54 -12.38 6.14 -0.36
C THR A 54 -11.89 5.81 -1.77
N ILE A 55 -10.61 5.48 -1.95
CA ILE A 55 -10.05 5.01 -3.23
C ILE A 55 -10.75 3.73 -3.69
N TYR A 56 -10.83 2.72 -2.83
CA TYR A 56 -11.45 1.44 -3.19
C TYR A 56 -12.96 1.54 -3.44
N ARG A 57 -13.67 2.45 -2.75
CA ARG A 57 -15.13 2.65 -2.89
C ARG A 57 -15.52 3.55 -4.07
N ASP A 58 -14.78 4.63 -4.31
CA ASP A 58 -15.19 5.71 -5.23
C ASP A 58 -14.37 5.77 -6.52
N PHE A 59 -13.17 5.17 -6.57
CA PHE A 59 -12.24 5.30 -7.70
C PHE A 59 -11.87 3.98 -8.39
N SER A 60 -11.23 3.03 -7.69
CA SER A 60 -10.76 1.79 -8.33
C SER A 60 -10.42 0.69 -7.32
N ASN A 61 -10.72 -0.57 -7.66
CA ASN A 61 -10.29 -1.76 -6.90
C ASN A 61 -8.86 -2.20 -7.28
N GLY A 62 -7.88 -1.33 -7.05
CA GLY A 62 -6.48 -1.52 -7.43
C GLY A 62 -6.17 -1.06 -8.86
N GLY A 63 -5.07 -1.53 -9.45
CA GLY A 63 -4.80 -1.41 -10.88
C GLY A 63 -4.27 -0.05 -11.38
N PHE A 64 -3.78 0.79 -10.48
CA PHE A 64 -3.12 2.07 -10.76
C PHE A 64 -2.04 2.33 -9.70
N GLY A 65 -1.21 3.36 -9.85
CA GLY A 65 -0.11 3.65 -8.93
C GLY A 65 1.25 3.25 -9.50
N PRO A 66 2.34 3.44 -8.73
CA PRO A 66 3.70 3.14 -9.17
C PRO A 66 3.95 1.62 -9.27
N GLY A 67 5.12 1.22 -9.76
CA GLY A 67 5.60 -0.18 -9.72
C GLY A 67 4.62 -1.21 -10.31
N GLU A 68 4.39 -2.32 -9.60
CA GLU A 68 3.39 -3.35 -9.99
C GLU A 68 1.92 -2.96 -9.68
N GLN A 69 1.66 -1.68 -9.44
CA GLN A 69 0.36 -1.09 -9.13
C GLN A 69 -0.24 -1.48 -7.77
N LEU A 70 -1.26 -0.72 -7.35
CA LEU A 70 -2.08 -0.98 -6.18
C LEU A 70 -2.84 -2.30 -6.34
N PHE A 71 -2.80 -3.14 -5.31
CA PHE A 71 -3.56 -4.39 -5.24
C PHE A 71 -5.06 -4.14 -5.27
N SER A 72 -5.84 -5.13 -5.73
CA SER A 72 -7.26 -5.17 -5.36
C SER A 72 -7.37 -5.43 -3.85
N LEU A 73 -8.35 -4.80 -3.20
CA LEU A 73 -8.56 -5.00 -1.76
C LEU A 73 -8.95 -6.47 -1.46
N THR A 74 -9.90 -6.97 -2.26
CA THR A 74 -10.45 -8.34 -2.23
C THR A 74 -10.38 -8.94 -3.65
N ASP A 75 -11.36 -9.77 -4.03
CA ASP A 75 -11.56 -10.22 -5.42
C ASP A 75 -11.44 -9.06 -6.42
N GLY A 76 -10.77 -9.29 -7.54
CA GLY A 76 -10.45 -8.27 -8.55
C GLY A 76 -9.42 -8.77 -9.57
N PRO A 77 -8.99 -7.96 -10.55
CA PRO A 77 -8.17 -8.41 -11.67
C PRO A 77 -6.65 -8.38 -11.44
N THR A 78 -6.16 -7.76 -10.35
CA THR A 78 -4.72 -7.76 -9.98
C THR A 78 -4.21 -9.17 -9.63
N SER A 79 -2.89 -9.37 -9.62
CA SER A 79 -2.27 -10.59 -9.10
C SER A 79 -2.56 -10.79 -7.61
N GLU A 80 -2.18 -9.80 -6.80
CA GLU A 80 -2.23 -9.84 -5.34
C GLU A 80 -3.48 -9.16 -4.76
N LYS A 81 -3.93 -9.62 -3.58
CA LYS A 81 -5.12 -9.13 -2.86
C LYS A 81 -4.74 -8.63 -1.48
N ALA A 82 -4.86 -7.34 -1.21
CA ALA A 82 -4.35 -6.71 0.03
C ALA A 82 -4.79 -7.44 1.31
N VAL A 83 -6.08 -7.79 1.42
CA VAL A 83 -6.62 -8.54 2.57
C VAL A 83 -6.00 -9.93 2.70
N GLU A 84 -5.76 -10.63 1.58
CA GLU A 84 -5.20 -11.99 1.62
C GLU A 84 -3.70 -11.97 1.88
N CYS A 85 -2.96 -11.03 1.28
CA CYS A 85 -1.54 -10.81 1.55
C CYS A 85 -1.31 -10.53 3.05
N TYR A 86 -2.12 -9.67 3.68
CA TYR A 86 -2.06 -9.42 5.12
C TYR A 86 -2.30 -10.68 5.95
N LEU A 87 -3.41 -11.37 5.70
CA LEU A 87 -3.79 -12.57 6.46
C LEU A 87 -2.76 -13.70 6.30
N GLN A 88 -2.22 -13.88 5.09
CA GLN A 88 -1.15 -14.84 4.82
C GLN A 88 0.15 -14.46 5.52
N ALA A 89 0.56 -13.18 5.50
CA ALA A 89 1.76 -12.73 6.18
C ALA A 89 1.65 -12.90 7.71
N ARG A 90 0.53 -12.48 8.30
CA ARG A 90 0.23 -12.68 9.73
C ARG A 90 0.27 -14.16 10.11
N ALA A 91 -0.33 -15.05 9.30
CA ALA A 91 -0.34 -16.48 9.58
C ALA A 91 1.03 -17.16 9.36
N ARG A 92 1.76 -16.79 8.30
CA ARG A 92 3.04 -17.41 7.90
C ARG A 92 4.17 -17.11 8.89
N TYR A 93 4.19 -15.90 9.42
CA TYR A 93 5.27 -15.42 10.30
C TYR A 93 4.90 -15.35 11.79
N ALA A 94 3.71 -15.83 12.16
CA ALA A 94 3.25 -15.88 13.55
C ALA A 94 4.28 -16.55 14.49
N GLY A 95 4.68 -15.85 15.55
CA GLY A 95 5.64 -16.35 16.55
C GLY A 95 7.09 -16.45 16.07
N THR A 96 7.43 -15.83 14.93
CA THR A 96 8.81 -15.72 14.41
C THR A 96 9.35 -14.30 14.55
N GLU A 97 10.66 -14.13 14.35
CA GLU A 97 11.29 -12.81 14.24
C GLU A 97 10.76 -11.96 13.05
N TRP A 98 10.18 -12.61 12.03
CA TRP A 98 9.56 -11.97 10.87
C TRP A 98 8.07 -11.66 11.05
N ALA A 99 7.53 -11.76 12.27
CA ALA A 99 6.09 -11.59 12.54
C ALA A 99 5.53 -10.29 11.95
N TRP A 100 4.43 -10.40 11.20
CA TRP A 100 3.88 -9.27 10.47
C TRP A 100 3.15 -8.30 11.40
N PRO A 101 3.43 -6.99 11.38
CA PRO A 101 2.81 -6.04 12.30
C PRO A 101 1.29 -5.89 12.12
N GLU A 102 0.56 -5.82 13.24
CA GLU A 102 -0.89 -5.64 13.28
C GLU A 102 -1.29 -4.27 12.70
N GLY A 103 -2.30 -4.27 11.82
CA GLY A 103 -2.84 -3.06 11.18
C GLY A 103 -2.00 -2.51 10.02
N VAL A 104 -0.93 -3.21 9.63
CA VAL A 104 -0.08 -2.84 8.49
C VAL A 104 -0.51 -3.62 7.25
N LEU A 105 -1.28 -2.98 6.38
CA LEU A 105 -1.86 -3.59 5.19
C LEU A 105 -0.90 -3.43 3.98
N PRO A 106 -0.34 -4.50 3.40
CA PRO A 106 0.39 -4.41 2.13
C PRO A 106 -0.57 -4.01 1.01
N ILE A 107 -0.21 -2.99 0.24
CA ILE A 107 -1.05 -2.42 -0.83
C ILE A 107 -0.41 -2.48 -2.22
N LEU A 108 0.89 -2.69 -2.32
CA LEU A 108 1.66 -2.78 -3.56
C LEU A 108 2.94 -3.58 -3.32
N THR A 109 3.42 -4.30 -4.33
CA THR A 109 4.73 -4.97 -4.35
C THR A 109 5.74 -4.17 -5.17
N TRP A 110 6.99 -4.09 -4.70
CA TRP A 110 8.11 -3.56 -5.49
C TRP A 110 8.92 -4.68 -6.17
N GLY A 111 8.41 -5.92 -6.14
CA GLY A 111 9.14 -7.12 -6.51
C GLY A 111 9.99 -7.64 -5.34
N CYS A 112 10.69 -8.77 -5.54
CA CYS A 112 11.62 -9.37 -4.57
C CYS A 112 11.09 -9.58 -3.13
N GLY A 113 9.76 -9.61 -2.92
CA GLY A 113 9.15 -9.70 -1.59
C GLY A 113 9.09 -8.39 -0.80
N MET A 114 9.45 -7.26 -1.43
CA MET A 114 9.29 -5.91 -0.90
C MET A 114 7.84 -5.43 -1.07
N PHE A 115 7.33 -4.67 -0.10
CA PHE A 115 5.97 -4.12 -0.18
C PHE A 115 5.89 -2.67 0.29
N ALA A 116 5.08 -1.86 -0.40
CA ALA A 116 4.50 -0.66 0.20
C ALA A 116 3.28 -1.07 1.04
N CYS A 117 3.25 -0.64 2.31
CA CYS A 117 2.22 -1.01 3.26
C CYS A 117 1.63 0.23 3.95
N VAL A 118 0.32 0.27 4.18
CA VAL A 118 -0.35 1.36 4.91
C VAL A 118 -0.52 0.97 6.38
N ASP A 119 0.00 1.79 7.28
CA ASP A 119 -0.38 1.75 8.68
C ASP A 119 -1.82 2.27 8.85
N CYS A 120 -2.79 1.35 8.91
CA CYS A 120 -4.20 1.69 9.11
C CYS A 120 -4.53 2.09 10.57
N ARG A 121 -3.58 1.98 11.50
CA ARG A 121 -3.69 2.49 12.89
C ARG A 121 -3.13 3.91 13.04
N SER A 122 -2.35 4.39 12.07
CA SER A 122 -1.93 5.79 11.95
C SER A 122 -3.08 6.65 11.42
N GLU A 123 -3.39 7.76 12.11
CA GLU A 123 -4.40 8.74 11.66
C GLU A 123 -4.11 9.26 10.24
N GLN A 124 -2.83 9.36 9.90
CA GLN A 124 -2.35 9.86 8.61
C GLN A 124 -2.17 8.74 7.56
N GLY A 125 -2.31 7.47 7.94
CA GLY A 125 -2.09 6.35 7.04
C GLY A 125 -0.65 6.26 6.58
N THR A 126 0.31 6.40 7.50
CA THR A 126 1.75 6.38 7.22
C THR A 126 2.10 5.19 6.33
N VAL A 127 2.78 5.44 5.21
CA VAL A 127 3.18 4.39 4.28
C VAL A 127 4.58 3.92 4.66
N LEU A 128 4.71 2.61 4.69
CA LEU A 128 5.85 1.87 5.17
C LEU A 128 6.43 1.06 4.02
N LEU A 129 7.76 1.06 3.88
CA LEU A 129 8.46 0.10 3.04
C LEU A 129 8.84 -1.12 3.90
N PHE A 130 8.41 -2.29 3.46
CA PHE A 130 8.96 -3.57 3.90
C PHE A 130 10.06 -4.01 2.92
N GLU A 131 11.26 -4.24 3.44
CA GLU A 131 12.46 -4.63 2.68
C GLU A 131 13.18 -5.80 3.40
N PRO A 132 12.88 -7.06 3.04
CA PRO A 132 13.44 -8.24 3.71
C PRO A 132 14.80 -8.71 3.16
N ASN A 133 15.25 -8.22 2.01
CA ASN A 133 16.41 -8.74 1.27
C ASN A 133 17.75 -8.66 2.03
N PRO A 134 18.01 -7.66 2.90
CA PRO A 134 19.19 -7.66 3.78
C PRO A 134 19.25 -8.86 4.75
N GLY A 135 18.12 -9.54 4.99
CA GLY A 135 18.03 -10.72 5.86
C GLY A 135 18.00 -10.42 7.35
N ASP A 136 17.90 -9.15 7.74
CA ASP A 136 17.76 -8.68 9.12
C ASP A 136 16.30 -8.22 9.38
N PRO A 137 15.49 -8.98 10.17
CA PRO A 137 14.12 -8.61 10.49
C PRO A 137 14.02 -7.27 11.23
N ASP A 138 15.07 -6.88 11.94
CA ASP A 138 15.11 -5.69 12.79
C ASP A 138 15.34 -4.41 11.96
N ALA A 139 15.82 -4.57 10.73
CA ALA A 139 16.06 -3.51 9.74
C ALA A 139 15.14 -3.63 8.50
N ALA A 140 14.08 -4.45 8.57
CA ALA A 140 13.20 -4.73 7.44
C ALA A 140 12.06 -3.70 7.23
N TRP A 141 11.92 -2.71 8.12
CA TRP A 141 10.76 -1.81 8.16
C TRP A 141 11.16 -0.34 8.21
N TRP A 142 10.71 0.43 7.23
CA TRP A 142 11.08 1.82 7.01
C TRP A 142 9.84 2.71 6.80
N ILE A 143 9.92 3.98 7.17
CA ILE A 143 8.93 4.99 6.83
C ILE A 143 9.24 5.45 5.39
N ASP A 144 8.35 5.10 4.46
CA ASP A 144 8.37 5.60 3.08
C ASP A 144 7.83 7.03 3.06
N SER A 145 6.59 7.20 3.48
CA SER A 145 5.88 8.47 3.40
C SER A 145 5.11 8.74 4.70
N PRO A 146 5.13 9.98 5.24
CA PRO A 146 4.50 10.29 6.53
C PRO A 146 2.98 10.11 6.53
N SER A 147 2.35 10.09 5.35
CA SER A 147 0.92 9.87 5.16
C SER A 147 0.63 9.20 3.81
N LEU A 148 -0.53 8.55 3.70
CA LEU A 148 -1.00 7.96 2.44
C LEU A 148 -1.26 9.03 1.36
N ALA A 149 -1.65 10.24 1.79
CA ALA A 149 -1.80 11.38 0.89
C ALA A 149 -0.46 11.76 0.25
N ALA A 150 0.60 11.94 1.05
CA ALA A 150 1.94 12.26 0.56
C ALA A 150 2.50 11.17 -0.36
N TRP A 151 2.24 9.89 -0.07
CA TRP A 151 2.66 8.78 -0.94
C TRP A 151 1.99 8.84 -2.33
N PHE A 152 0.70 9.18 -2.39
CA PHE A 152 0.02 9.40 -3.67
C PHE A 152 0.43 10.71 -4.36
N GLU A 153 0.84 11.75 -3.62
CA GLU A 153 1.47 12.95 -4.20
C GLU A 153 2.81 12.59 -4.86
N HIS A 154 3.62 11.74 -4.22
CA HIS A 154 4.87 11.22 -4.80
C HIS A 154 4.66 10.40 -6.08
N TYR A 155 3.55 9.67 -6.18
CA TYR A 155 3.13 8.99 -7.41
C TYR A 155 2.66 9.96 -8.50
N VAL A 156 1.83 10.95 -8.15
CA VAL A 156 1.31 11.93 -9.12
C VAL A 156 2.41 12.81 -9.70
N ASP A 157 3.38 13.22 -8.88
CA ASP A 157 4.41 14.19 -9.23
C ASP A 157 5.76 13.55 -9.64
N ASP A 158 5.84 12.22 -9.76
CA ASP A 158 7.08 11.44 -10.02
C ASP A 158 8.25 11.80 -9.06
N THR A 159 7.95 11.94 -7.75
CA THR A 159 8.95 12.32 -6.72
C THR A 159 9.24 11.22 -5.70
N GLY A 160 8.67 10.03 -5.86
CA GLY A 160 8.93 8.89 -4.97
C GLY A 160 10.35 8.34 -5.09
N TRP A 161 10.83 7.68 -4.04
CA TRP A 161 12.19 7.11 -3.99
C TRP A 161 12.45 6.09 -5.12
N TRP A 162 11.41 5.40 -5.57
CA TRP A 162 11.48 4.44 -6.68
C TRP A 162 11.93 5.08 -8.00
N VAL A 163 11.58 6.34 -8.26
CA VAL A 163 12.03 7.07 -9.47
C VAL A 163 13.55 7.25 -9.45
N LYS A 164 14.09 7.73 -8.33
CA LYS A 164 15.55 7.86 -8.13
C LYS A 164 16.27 6.51 -8.28
N ALA A 165 15.69 5.44 -7.71
CA ALA A 165 16.24 4.10 -7.77
C ALA A 165 16.27 3.52 -9.20
N GLU A 166 15.24 3.78 -10.02
CA GLU A 166 15.22 3.42 -11.44
C GLU A 166 16.25 4.21 -12.26
N GLU A 167 16.50 5.48 -11.92
CA GLU A 167 17.56 6.30 -12.51
C GLU A 167 18.98 5.91 -12.04
N GLY A 168 19.10 5.00 -11.07
CA GLY A 168 20.35 4.52 -10.51
C GLY A 168 21.01 5.49 -9.53
N GLU A 169 20.24 6.45 -9.00
CA GLU A 169 20.67 7.33 -7.92
C GLU A 169 20.56 6.65 -6.56
N ASP A 170 21.46 7.00 -5.64
CA ASP A 170 21.38 6.62 -4.23
C ASP A 170 20.21 7.41 -3.61
N PHE A 171 19.24 6.72 -3.01
CA PHE A 171 18.10 7.37 -2.37
C PHE A 171 18.42 7.75 -0.92
N ASP A 172 17.78 8.82 -0.43
CA ASP A 172 18.02 9.34 0.92
C ASP A 172 17.74 8.27 2.00
N GLU A 173 18.49 8.31 3.11
CA GLU A 173 18.27 7.41 4.26
C GLU A 173 16.83 7.52 4.76
N MET A 174 15.98 6.56 4.39
CA MET A 174 14.64 6.40 4.94
C MET A 174 14.75 6.18 6.46
N ALA A 175 13.79 6.66 7.24
CA ALA A 175 13.83 6.45 8.69
C ALA A 175 13.33 5.03 9.03
N PRO A 176 14.03 4.25 9.87
CA PRO A 176 13.48 2.99 10.40
C PRO A 176 12.16 3.25 11.12
N TRP A 177 11.16 2.39 10.90
CA TRP A 177 9.85 2.55 11.54
C TRP A 177 9.84 1.88 12.93
N PRO A 178 9.71 2.63 14.05
CA PRO A 178 10.02 2.13 15.38
C PRO A 178 9.04 1.09 15.94
N ASP A 179 7.76 1.11 15.56
CA ASP A 179 6.73 0.29 16.21
C ASP A 179 6.58 -1.11 15.60
N ALA A 180 7.42 -1.46 14.62
CA ALA A 180 7.36 -2.74 13.90
C ALA A 180 7.39 -3.94 14.85
N ARG A 181 8.36 -3.99 15.78
CA ARG A 181 8.46 -5.07 16.78
C ARG A 181 7.26 -5.11 17.74
N GLU A 182 6.77 -3.95 18.17
CA GLU A 182 5.70 -3.88 19.16
C GLU A 182 4.38 -4.42 18.57
N ARG A 183 4.01 -3.98 17.36
CA ARG A 183 2.79 -4.46 16.69
C ARG A 183 2.96 -5.82 16.00
N ALA A 184 4.17 -6.34 15.88
CA ALA A 184 4.42 -7.73 15.49
C ALA A 184 4.15 -8.72 16.64
N ALA A 185 4.11 -8.25 17.90
CA ALA A 185 3.93 -9.08 19.08
C ALA A 185 2.45 -9.25 19.53
N THR A 186 1.50 -8.62 18.82
CA THR A 186 0.05 -8.66 19.09
C THR A 186 -0.71 -9.66 18.22
#